data_AF-A0A7S2LVF2-F1
#
_entry.id   AF-A0A7S2LVF2-F1
#
_cell.length_a   1.000
_cell.length_b   1.000
_cell.length_c   1.000
_cell.angle_alpha   90.00
_cell.angle_beta   90.00
_cell.angle_gamma   90.00
#
_symmetry.space_group_name_H-M   'P 1'
#
loop_
_entity.id
_entity.type
_entity.pdbx_description
1 polymer ?
#
loop_
_entity_poly.entity_id
_entity_poly.type
_entity_poly.pdbx_seq_one_letter_code
_entity_poly.pdbx_strand_id
1 'polypeptide(L)'
;YEGDHKSAFEYWTKAAKLGDAVAHYELSHSYKEGKGGIEKDKKKELYHLEQAAIGGHPEARHNLGCAEGHNRRHDRATKHLIIAANLGYDDAVKLLKSTYALGLVSKEDLASALRAHQAAVDATK
;
A
#
# COMPACT_ATOMS: atom_id res chain seq x y z
N TYR A 1 -13.41 -35.94 -13.30
CA TYR A 1 -13.39 -34.49 -13.00
C TYR A 1 -12.02 -34.17 -12.42
N GLU A 2 -11.07 -33.83 -13.29
CA GLU A 2 -9.74 -33.39 -12.87
C GLU A 2 -9.87 -31.90 -12.57
N GLY A 3 -10.04 -31.58 -11.28
CA GLY A 3 -10.40 -30.26 -10.82
C GLY A 3 -9.29 -29.25 -11.13
N ASP A 4 -9.63 -28.24 -11.94
CA ASP A 4 -8.80 -27.06 -12.23
C ASP A 4 -8.69 -26.20 -10.95
N HIS A 5 -8.00 -26.72 -9.93
CA HIS A 5 -7.70 -26.00 -8.70
C HIS A 5 -6.49 -25.10 -8.94
N LYS A 6 -6.69 -24.00 -9.67
CA LYS A 6 -5.69 -22.93 -9.78
C LYS A 6 -5.40 -22.40 -8.38
N SER A 7 -4.12 -22.36 -8.03
CA SER A 7 -3.70 -21.71 -6.78
C SER A 7 -4.14 -20.24 -6.79
N ALA A 8 -4.48 -19.68 -5.63
CA ALA A 8 -4.81 -18.26 -5.52
C ALA A 8 -3.67 -17.38 -6.08
N PHE A 9 -2.43 -17.83 -5.92
CA PHE A 9 -1.25 -17.21 -6.50
C PHE A 9 -1.28 -17.13 -8.03
N GLU A 10 -1.66 -18.19 -8.73
CA GLU A 10 -1.82 -18.17 -10.18
C GLU A 10 -2.94 -17.25 -10.63
N TYR A 11 -4.05 -17.21 -9.89
CA TYR A 11 -5.16 -16.30 -10.17
C TYR A 11 -4.71 -14.84 -10.06
N TRP A 12 -4.09 -14.45 -8.94
CA TRP A 12 -3.56 -13.10 -8.77
C TRP A 12 -2.46 -12.80 -9.79
N THR A 13 -1.62 -13.77 -10.15
CA THR A 13 -0.59 -13.58 -11.19
C THR A 13 -1.22 -13.20 -12.54
N LYS A 14 -2.34 -13.83 -12.91
CA LYS A 14 -3.06 -13.49 -14.14
C LYS A 14 -3.72 -12.12 -14.07
N ALA A 15 -4.39 -11.80 -12.95
CA ALA A 15 -5.03 -10.51 -12.76
C ALA A 15 -3.99 -9.36 -12.71
N ALA A 16 -2.85 -9.56 -12.05
CA ALA A 16 -1.74 -8.61 -12.01
C ALA A 16 -1.16 -8.34 -13.40
N LYS A 17 -1.07 -9.35 -14.28
CA LYS A 17 -0.68 -9.14 -15.69
C LYS A 17 -1.64 -8.25 -16.46
N LEU A 18 -2.89 -8.12 -16.01
CA LEU A 18 -3.90 -7.21 -16.56
C LEU A 18 -3.89 -5.84 -15.86
N GLY A 19 -2.95 -5.60 -14.93
CA GLY A 19 -2.80 -4.34 -14.20
C GLY A 19 -3.69 -4.23 -12.96
N ASP A 20 -4.28 -5.34 -12.49
CA ASP A 20 -5.15 -5.31 -11.30
C ASP A 20 -4.36 -4.99 -10.03
N ALA A 21 -4.68 -3.85 -9.41
CA ALA A 21 -3.95 -3.32 -8.26
C ALA A 21 -4.11 -4.20 -7.01
N VAL A 22 -5.29 -4.81 -6.82
CA VAL A 22 -5.58 -5.70 -5.70
C VAL A 22 -4.79 -7.00 -5.85
N ALA A 23 -4.72 -7.55 -7.05
CA ALA A 23 -3.93 -8.74 -7.36
C ALA A 23 -2.44 -8.50 -7.13
N HIS A 24 -1.92 -7.34 -7.53
CA HIS A 24 -0.56 -6.95 -7.16
C HIS A 24 -0.39 -6.88 -5.64
N TYR A 25 -1.36 -6.35 -4.88
CA TYR A 25 -1.27 -6.31 -3.42
C TYR A 25 -1.24 -7.72 -2.80
N GLU A 26 -2.10 -8.61 -3.26
CA GLU A 26 -2.14 -10.01 -2.78
C GLU A 26 -0.85 -10.77 -3.12
N LEU A 27 -0.28 -10.55 -4.31
CA LEU A 27 1.03 -11.12 -4.67
C LEU A 27 2.14 -10.60 -3.77
N SER A 28 2.15 -9.30 -3.45
CA SER A 28 3.08 -8.73 -2.47
C SER A 28 2.97 -9.43 -1.11
N HIS A 29 1.74 -9.62 -0.63
CA HIS A 29 1.48 -10.28 0.64
C HIS A 29 1.93 -11.75 0.62
N SER A 30 1.69 -12.45 -0.49
CA SER A 30 2.19 -13.81 -0.72
C SER A 30 3.71 -13.91 -0.63
N TYR A 31 4.46 -12.99 -1.25
CA TYR A 31 5.92 -12.96 -1.19
C TYR A 31 6.47 -12.52 0.17
N LYS A 32 5.73 -11.73 0.94
CA LYS A 32 6.12 -11.34 2.30
C LYS A 32 5.98 -12.50 3.29
N GLU A 33 4.83 -13.18 3.26
CA GLU A 33 4.49 -14.22 4.24
C GLU A 33 4.93 -15.63 3.80
N GLY A 34 5.29 -15.81 2.53
CA GLY A 34 5.60 -17.13 1.95
C GLY A 34 4.34 -18.01 1.84
N LYS A 35 3.18 -17.38 1.62
CA LYS A 35 1.88 -18.04 1.66
C LYS A 35 1.72 -19.01 0.48
N GLY A 36 1.23 -20.21 0.73
CA GLY A 36 0.96 -21.20 -0.33
C GLY A 36 2.21 -21.87 -0.91
N GLY A 37 3.28 -21.99 -0.11
CA GLY A 37 4.53 -22.65 -0.53
C GLY A 37 5.46 -21.76 -1.35
N ILE A 38 5.22 -20.45 -1.36
CA ILE A 38 6.04 -19.47 -2.06
C ILE A 38 7.22 -19.09 -1.19
N GLU A 39 8.40 -19.01 -1.78
CA GLU A 39 9.58 -18.50 -1.07
C GLU A 39 9.44 -17.01 -0.79
N LYS A 40 9.80 -16.61 0.43
CA LYS A 40 9.78 -15.19 0.81
C LYS A 40 10.80 -14.41 -0.02
N ASP A 41 10.34 -13.36 -0.68
CA ASP A 41 11.21 -12.56 -1.55
C ASP A 41 10.85 -11.08 -1.40
N LYS A 42 11.67 -10.37 -0.63
CA LYS A 42 11.49 -8.94 -0.35
C LYS A 42 11.56 -8.07 -1.61
N LYS A 43 12.32 -8.47 -2.64
CA LYS A 43 12.39 -7.71 -3.90
C LYS A 43 11.09 -7.83 -4.67
N LYS A 44 10.54 -9.05 -4.76
CA LYS A 44 9.24 -9.27 -5.42
C LYS A 44 8.09 -8.69 -4.63
N GLU A 45 8.12 -8.77 -3.30
CA GLU A 45 7.20 -8.05 -2.42
C GLU A 45 7.16 -6.56 -2.79
N LEU A 46 8.29 -5.87 -2.72
CA LEU A 46 8.35 -4.43 -3.02
C LEU A 46 7.93 -4.11 -4.44
N TYR A 47 8.34 -4.90 -5.43
CA TYR A 47 7.91 -4.72 -6.82
C TYR A 47 6.38 -4.78 -6.96
N HIS A 48 5.75 -5.81 -6.39
CA HIS A 48 4.30 -5.94 -6.44
C HIS A 48 3.60 -4.85 -5.64
N LEU A 49 4.15 -4.44 -4.51
CA LEU A 49 3.66 -3.32 -3.73
C LEU A 49 3.72 -1.99 -4.51
N GLU A 50 4.78 -1.75 -5.29
CA GLU A 50 4.93 -0.59 -6.17
C GLU A 50 3.90 -0.60 -7.31
N GLN A 51 3.61 -1.76 -7.90
CA GLN A 51 2.58 -1.86 -8.95
C GLN A 51 1.17 -1.68 -8.38
N ALA A 52 0.86 -2.33 -7.26
CA ALA A 52 -0.41 -2.16 -6.54
C ALA A 52 -0.61 -0.70 -6.14
N ALA A 53 0.47 -0.10 -5.64
CA ALA A 53 0.55 1.32 -5.44
C ALA A 53 0.18 2.01 -6.76
N ILE A 54 0.98 2.00 -7.82
CA ILE A 54 0.68 2.69 -9.09
C ILE A 54 -0.80 2.57 -9.52
N GLY A 55 -1.41 1.39 -9.42
CA GLY A 55 -2.82 1.13 -9.73
C GLY A 55 -3.87 1.68 -8.75
N GLY A 56 -3.48 2.44 -7.73
CA GLY A 56 -4.39 3.12 -6.81
C GLY A 56 -4.67 2.38 -5.50
N HIS A 57 -3.95 1.30 -5.16
CA HIS A 57 -4.22 0.54 -3.94
C HIS A 57 -3.79 1.34 -2.68
N PRO A 58 -4.73 1.73 -1.78
CA PRO A 58 -4.43 2.63 -0.66
C PRO A 58 -3.47 2.00 0.36
N GLU A 59 -3.72 0.74 0.73
CA GLU A 59 -2.90 0.00 1.68
C GLU A 59 -1.50 -0.32 1.13
N ALA A 60 -1.36 -0.48 -0.19
CA ALA A 60 -0.04 -0.66 -0.82
C ALA A 60 0.79 0.62 -0.72
N ARG A 61 0.16 1.79 -0.94
CA ARG A 61 0.81 3.09 -0.69
C ARG A 61 1.23 3.24 0.76
N HIS A 62 0.38 2.87 1.70
CA HIS A 62 0.71 2.92 3.14
C HIS A 62 1.93 2.06 3.46
N ASN A 63 1.95 0.81 2.99
CA ASN A 63 3.05 -0.11 3.23
C ASN A 63 4.37 0.37 2.61
N LEU A 64 4.36 1.01 1.43
CA LEU A 64 5.53 1.68 0.88
C LEU A 64 5.99 2.83 1.77
N GLY A 65 5.06 3.63 2.30
CA GLY A 65 5.37 4.69 3.26
C GLY A 65 6.10 4.15 4.50
N CYS A 66 5.61 3.04 5.07
CA CYS A 66 6.26 2.36 6.19
C CYS A 66 7.67 1.85 5.81
N ALA A 67 7.83 1.24 4.63
CA ALA A 67 9.12 0.76 4.15
C ALA A 67 10.14 1.89 3.96
N GLU A 68 9.73 3.02 3.38
CA GLU A 68 10.54 4.24 3.25
C GLU A 68 10.93 4.81 4.62
N GLY A 69 9.99 4.83 5.57
CA GLY A 69 10.21 5.30 6.94
C GLY A 69 11.24 4.44 7.69
N HIS A 70 11.15 3.11 7.56
CA HIS A 70 12.15 2.19 8.11
C HIS A 70 13.55 2.41 7.51
N ASN A 71 13.61 2.81 6.24
CA ASN A 71 14.87 3.18 5.57
C ASN A 71 15.32 4.62 5.88
N ARG A 72 14.70 5.30 6.87
CA ARG A 72 14.95 6.70 7.25
C ARG A 72 14.75 7.72 6.12
N ARG A 73 13.98 7.36 5.09
CA ARG A 73 13.62 8.24 3.97
C ARG A 73 12.28 8.93 4.29
N HIS A 74 12.28 9.73 5.36
CA HIS A 74 11.06 10.32 5.93
C HIS A 74 10.28 11.18 4.92
N ASP A 75 10.96 11.96 4.07
CA ASP A 75 10.28 12.76 3.05
C ASP A 75 9.49 11.91 2.04
N ARG A 76 10.04 10.75 1.66
CA ARG A 76 9.38 9.80 0.76
C ARG A 76 8.24 9.11 1.48
N ALA A 77 8.46 8.68 2.73
CA ALA A 77 7.44 8.08 3.57
C ALA A 77 6.21 8.98 3.69
N THR A 78 6.41 10.26 4.02
CA THR A 78 5.33 11.25 4.13
C THR A 78 4.54 11.38 2.84
N LYS A 79 5.21 11.45 1.68
CA LYS A 79 4.53 11.52 0.37
C LYS A 79 3.65 10.29 0.11
N HIS A 80 4.16 9.09 0.38
CA HIS A 80 3.39 7.85 0.25
C HIS A 80 2.15 7.84 1.17
N LEU A 81 2.32 8.29 2.42
CA LEU A 81 1.23 8.35 3.39
C LEU A 81 0.18 9.41 3.04
N ILE A 82 0.59 10.57 2.51
CA ILE A 82 -0.37 11.57 2.00
C ILE A 82 -1.19 10.96 0.86
N ILE A 83 -0.56 10.27 -0.10
CA ILE A 83 -1.31 9.62 -1.19
C ILE A 83 -2.26 8.55 -0.66
N ALA A 84 -1.83 7.71 0.30
CA ALA A 84 -2.72 6.73 0.93
C ALA A 84 -3.92 7.40 1.63
N ALA A 85 -3.68 8.50 2.35
CA ALA A 85 -4.74 9.28 2.99
C ALA A 85 -5.72 9.85 1.94
N ASN A 86 -5.21 10.40 0.82
CA ASN A 86 -6.01 10.89 -0.30
C ASN A 86 -6.85 9.80 -0.97
N LEU A 87 -6.46 8.53 -0.83
CA LEU A 87 -7.23 7.38 -1.31
C LEU A 87 -8.22 6.86 -0.25
N GLY A 88 -8.44 7.60 0.83
CA GLY A 88 -9.39 7.25 1.90
C GLY A 88 -8.83 6.29 2.95
N TYR A 89 -7.52 6.06 3.03
CA TYR A 89 -6.95 5.11 3.98
C TYR A 89 -6.72 5.72 5.38
N ASP A 90 -7.54 5.33 6.35
CA ASP A 90 -7.52 5.84 7.73
C ASP A 90 -6.17 5.63 8.44
N ASP A 91 -5.54 4.47 8.26
CA ASP A 91 -4.30 4.14 8.98
C ASP A 91 -3.12 4.99 8.51
N ALA A 92 -3.14 5.48 7.26
CA ALA A 92 -2.17 6.48 6.81
C ALA A 92 -2.32 7.81 7.55
N VAL A 93 -3.56 8.25 7.81
CA VAL A 93 -3.83 9.47 8.60
C VAL A 93 -3.38 9.29 10.05
N LYS A 94 -3.64 8.13 10.66
CA LYS A 94 -3.16 7.83 12.03
C LYS A 94 -1.64 7.88 12.11
N LEU A 95 -0.94 7.29 11.14
CA LEU A 95 0.51 7.31 11.10
C LEU A 95 1.08 8.71 10.88
N LEU A 96 0.45 9.53 10.01
CA LEU A 96 0.82 10.93 9.83
C LEU A 96 0.65 11.76 11.11
N LYS A 97 -0.43 11.55 11.88
CA LYS A 97 -0.62 12.19 13.19
C LYS A 97 0.48 11.81 14.19
N SER A 98 0.82 10.52 14.24
CA SER A 98 1.89 10.01 15.11
C SER A 98 3.26 10.61 14.76
N THR A 99 3.60 10.61 13.47
CA THR A 99 4.87 11.17 12.98
C THR A 99 4.94 12.70 13.10
N TYR A 100 3.82 13.41 13.00
CA TYR A 100 3.74 14.84 13.35
C TYR A 100 4.01 15.09 14.84
N ALA A 101 3.45 14.27 15.74
CA ALA A 101 3.72 14.39 17.18
C ALA A 101 5.20 14.16 17.52
N LEU A 102 5.94 13.43 16.68
CA LEU A 102 7.38 13.22 16.77
C LEU A 102 8.21 14.30 16.06
N GLY A 103 7.58 15.30 15.44
CA GLY A 103 8.26 16.37 14.71
C GLY A 103 8.83 15.97 13.34
N LEU A 104 8.46 14.80 12.82
CA LEU A 104 8.97 14.26 11.53
C LEU A 104 8.16 14.73 10.32
N VAL A 105 6.97 15.28 10.56
CA VAL A 105 6.03 15.76 9.54
C VAL A 105 5.65 17.19 9.87
N SER A 106 5.50 18.03 8.85
CA SER A 106 5.10 19.42 9.04
C SER A 106 3.60 19.52 9.35
N LYS A 107 3.20 20.64 9.98
CA LYS A 107 1.78 20.95 10.20
C LYS A 107 1.01 21.05 8.88
N GLU A 108 1.67 21.55 7.83
CA GLU A 108 1.10 21.74 6.50
C GLU A 108 0.78 20.40 5.84
N ASP A 109 1.74 19.46 5.87
CA ASP A 109 1.56 18.11 5.34
C ASP A 109 0.41 17.36 6.02
N LEU A 110 0.35 17.45 7.36
CA LEU A 110 -0.73 16.83 8.13
C LEU A 110 -2.10 17.44 7.79
N ALA A 111 -2.18 18.78 7.69
CA ALA A 111 -3.41 19.46 7.31
C ALA A 111 -3.87 19.10 5.90
N SER A 112 -2.92 18.97 4.95
CA SER A 112 -3.19 18.53 3.58
C SER A 112 -3.76 17.11 3.55
N ALA A 113 -3.12 16.17 4.23
CA ALA A 113 -3.58 14.78 4.30
C ALA A 113 -4.98 14.64 4.90
N LEU A 114 -5.28 15.38 5.97
CA LEU A 114 -6.59 15.35 6.62
C LEU A 114 -7.70 15.86 5.70
N ARG A 115 -7.47 16.98 5.01
CA ARG A 115 -8.45 17.54 4.07
C ARG A 115 -8.72 16.59 2.91
N ALA A 116 -7.66 16.04 2.33
CA ALA A 116 -7.80 15.16 1.19
C ALA A 116 -8.43 13.81 1.55
N HIS A 117 -8.12 13.27 2.73
CA HIS A 117 -8.80 12.09 3.25
C HIS A 117 -10.30 12.33 3.49
N GLN A 118 -10.65 13.47 4.11
CA GLN A 118 -12.06 13.83 4.30
C GLN A 118 -12.80 13.91 2.96
N ALA A 119 -12.20 14.58 1.96
CA ALA A 119 -12.77 14.67 0.62
C ALA A 119 -12.94 13.29 -0.05
N ALA A 120 -11.98 12.39 0.12
CA ALA A 120 -12.04 11.04 -0.43
C ALA A 120 -13.17 10.21 0.20
N VAL A 121 -13.30 10.26 1.53
CA VAL A 121 -14.35 9.55 2.27
C VAL A 121 -15.74 10.11 1.94
N ASP A 122 -15.86 11.43 1.79
CA ASP A 122 -17.14 12.05 1.45
C ASP A 122 -17.58 11.79 0.00
N ALA A 123 -16.64 11.63 -0.94
CA ALA A 123 -16.94 11.27 -2.33
C ALA A 123 -17.48 9.84 -2.50
N THR A 124 -17.34 8.99 -1.48
CA THR A 124 -17.81 7.59 -1.50
C THR A 124 -19.17 7.36 -0.82
N LYS A 125 -19.81 8.42 -0.30
CA LYS A 125 -21.13 8.40 0.34
C LYS A 125 -22.24 8.72 -0.66
#